data_AF-A0A7Y2DSE3-F1
#
_entry.id   AF-A0A7Y2DSE3-F1
#
_cell.length_a   1.000
_cell.length_b   1.000
_cell.length_c   1.000
_cell.angle_alpha   90.00
_cell.angle_beta   90.00
_cell.angle_gamma   90.00
#
_symmetry.space_group_name_H-M   'P 1'
#
loop_
_entity.id
_entity.type
_entity.pdbx_description
1 polymer ?
#
loop_
_entity_poly.entity_id
_entity_poly.type
_entity_poly.pdbx_seq_one_letter_code
_entity_poly.pdbx_strand_id
1 'polypeptide(L)'
;VAMACPIVAIHEKRNEIVTYGGGVHLSKENLNHEEYGTIYGLVAEKKGDAWGEIIPGMFVKSLSQEHGIVAVPTSEISSWRVGDYVLILPVHSCMTANLMKEYLTTGSDLISRL
;
A
#
# COMPACT_ATOMS: atom_id res chain seq x y z
N VAL A 1 6.48 8.18 4.60
CA VAL A 1 5.68 8.35 3.37
C VAL A 1 4.67 7.23 3.30
N ALA A 2 3.49 7.48 2.75
CA ALA A 2 2.53 6.44 2.41
C ALA A 2 2.16 6.57 0.93
N MET A 3 2.00 5.44 0.26
CA MET A 3 1.50 5.39 -1.11
C MET A 3 0.00 5.09 -1.07
N ALA A 4 -0.81 6.00 -1.60
CA ALA A 4 -2.22 5.76 -1.81
C ALA A 4 -2.41 4.91 -3.06
N CYS A 5 -2.81 3.65 -2.88
CA CYS A 5 -2.96 2.70 -3.98
C CYS A 5 -4.44 2.34 -4.17
N PRO A 6 -5.08 2.75 -5.28
CA PRO A 6 -6.47 2.41 -5.58
C PRO A 6 -6.72 0.91 -5.59
N ILE A 7 -7.88 0.49 -5.08
CA ILE A 7 -8.34 -0.90 -5.13
C ILE A 7 -9.04 -1.14 -6.47
N VAL A 8 -8.50 -2.09 -7.24
CA VAL A 8 -9.01 -2.44 -8.58
C VAL A 8 -9.74 -3.78 -8.62
N ALA A 9 -9.50 -4.66 -7.65
CA ALA A 9 -10.26 -5.90 -7.48
C ALA A 9 -10.19 -6.43 -6.05
N ILE A 10 -11.18 -7.21 -5.65
CA ILE A 10 -11.23 -7.91 -4.35
C ILE A 10 -11.53 -9.39 -4.61
N HIS A 11 -10.77 -10.27 -3.97
CA HIS A 11 -10.93 -11.71 -4.04
C HIS A 11 -11.23 -12.28 -2.66
N GLU A 12 -12.50 -12.23 -2.26
CA GLU A 12 -12.97 -12.66 -0.93
C GLU A 12 -12.53 -14.09 -0.57
N LYS A 13 -12.64 -15.03 -1.50
CA LYS A 13 -12.25 -16.44 -1.28
C LYS A 13 -10.76 -16.63 -1.00
N ARG A 14 -9.93 -15.66 -1.39
CA ARG A 14 -8.47 -15.71 -1.21
C ARG A 14 -7.97 -14.75 -0.14
N ASN A 15 -8.86 -13.93 0.43
CA ASN A 15 -8.48 -12.88 1.36
C ASN A 15 -7.45 -11.90 0.76
N GLU A 16 -7.68 -11.51 -0.51
CA GLU A 16 -6.75 -10.69 -1.29
C GLU A 16 -7.44 -9.46 -1.89
N ILE A 17 -6.74 -8.33 -1.81
CA ILE A 17 -7.08 -7.09 -2.51
C ILE A 17 -6.02 -6.85 -3.59
N VAL A 18 -6.47 -6.53 -4.81
CA VAL A 18 -5.60 -6.10 -5.90
C VAL A 18 -5.59 -4.58 -5.95
N THR A 19 -4.40 -4.00 -5.91
CA THR A 19 -4.22 -2.54 -5.93
C THR A 19 -3.52 -2.09 -7.22
N TYR A 20 -3.86 -0.91 -7.72
CA TYR A 20 -2.98 -0.15 -8.61
C TYR A 20 -1.88 0.48 -7.75
N GLY A 21 -0.75 -0.19 -7.67
CA GLY A 21 0.23 -0.02 -6.60
C GLY A 21 1.37 -1.04 -6.70
N GLY A 22 1.88 -1.25 -7.91
CA GLY A 22 2.94 -2.21 -8.22
C GLY A 22 4.37 -1.72 -7.96
N GLY A 23 5.34 -2.44 -8.53
CA GLY A 23 6.76 -2.14 -8.39
C GLY A 23 7.19 -0.76 -8.90
N VAL A 24 6.52 -0.21 -9.91
CA VAL A 24 6.81 1.17 -10.36
C VAL A 24 6.37 2.22 -9.35
N HIS A 25 5.53 1.86 -8.39
CA HIS A 25 5.06 2.72 -7.31
C HIS A 25 5.83 2.50 -6.01
N LEU A 26 6.12 1.23 -5.67
CA LEU A 26 6.68 0.81 -4.37
C LEU A 26 8.16 0.37 -4.44
N SER A 27 8.84 0.61 -5.55
CA SER A 27 10.24 0.23 -5.82
C SER A 27 10.61 -1.25 -5.74
N LYS A 28 9.65 -2.16 -5.48
CA LYS A 28 9.88 -3.61 -5.36
C LYS A 28 10.89 -4.03 -4.29
N GLU A 29 11.26 -3.10 -3.42
CA GLU A 29 12.03 -3.41 -2.22
C GLU A 29 11.22 -4.33 -1.33
N ASN A 30 11.88 -5.31 -0.73
CA ASN A 30 11.24 -6.30 0.12
C ASN A 30 12.03 -6.52 1.40
N LEU A 31 11.32 -6.98 2.42
CA LEU A 31 11.91 -7.42 3.68
C LEU A 31 11.32 -8.78 4.07
N ASN A 32 12.08 -9.56 4.81
CA ASN A 32 11.57 -10.79 5.42
C ASN A 32 10.98 -10.46 6.79
N HIS A 33 9.65 -10.48 6.88
CA HIS A 33 8.90 -10.26 8.11
C HIS A 33 8.78 -11.58 8.88
N GLU A 34 8.96 -11.53 10.20
CA GLU A 34 8.96 -12.74 11.05
C GLU A 34 7.66 -13.54 10.93
N GLU A 35 6.51 -12.85 10.83
CA GLU A 35 5.19 -13.49 10.74
C GLU A 35 4.71 -13.73 9.30
N TYR A 36 5.09 -12.88 8.35
CA TYR A 36 4.45 -12.82 7.02
C TYR A 36 5.35 -13.30 5.88
N GLY A 37 6.61 -13.63 6.19
CA GLY A 37 7.62 -13.93 5.18
C GLY A 37 7.99 -12.68 4.37
N THR A 38 8.24 -12.85 3.08
CA THR A 38 8.59 -11.72 2.20
C THR A 38 7.41 -10.77 2.01
N ILE A 39 7.60 -9.50 2.38
CA ILE A 39 6.62 -8.43 2.18
C ILE A 39 7.22 -7.25 1.42
N TYR A 40 6.35 -6.48 0.76
CA TYR A 40 6.72 -5.29 -0.03
C TYR A 40 6.17 -3.98 0.56
N GLY A 41 5.55 -4.06 1.73
CA GLY A 41 4.97 -2.93 2.44
C GLY A 41 3.89 -3.37 3.41
N LEU A 42 3.53 -2.48 4.33
CA LEU A 42 2.48 -2.67 5.33
C LEU A 42 1.31 -1.74 5.05
N VAL A 43 0.09 -2.17 5.33
CA VAL A 43 -1.09 -1.31 5.17
C VAL A 43 -1.33 -0.54 6.46
N ALA A 44 -1.61 0.76 6.34
CA ALA A 44 -1.91 1.63 7.47
C ALA A 44 -3.34 2.17 7.40
N GLU A 45 -3.86 2.54 8.57
CA GLU A 45 -5.15 3.21 8.70
C GLU A 45 -5.15 4.57 7.99
N LYS A 46 -6.33 5.00 7.51
CA LYS A 46 -6.53 6.37 7.03
C LYS A 46 -6.84 7.27 8.21
N LYS A 47 -6.10 8.38 8.35
CA LYS A 47 -6.29 9.36 9.43
C LYS A 47 -6.30 10.78 8.86
N GLY A 48 -7.45 11.19 8.33
CA GLY A 48 -7.58 12.44 7.58
C GLY A 48 -6.65 12.44 6.37
N ASP A 49 -5.83 13.48 6.22
CA ASP A 49 -4.82 13.60 5.17
C ASP A 49 -3.51 12.86 5.48
N ALA A 50 -3.46 12.13 6.60
CA ALA A 50 -2.32 11.33 7.04
C ALA A 50 -2.66 9.83 7.14
N TRP A 51 -1.67 9.04 7.49
CA TRP A 51 -1.83 7.63 7.85
C TRP A 51 -1.72 7.43 9.36
N GLY A 52 -2.46 6.45 9.86
CA GLY A 52 -2.46 6.03 11.27
C GLY A 52 -1.55 4.83 11.51
N GLU A 53 -1.99 3.97 12.43
CA GLU A 53 -1.28 2.75 12.80
C GLU A 53 -1.30 1.71 11.67
N ILE A 54 -0.40 0.73 11.75
CA ILE A 54 -0.43 -0.43 10.86
C ILE A 54 -1.67 -1.26 11.17
N ILE A 55 -2.40 -1.67 10.13
CA ILE A 55 -3.52 -2.59 10.26
C ILE A 55 -2.96 -4.02 10.41
N PRO A 56 -3.16 -4.70 11.55
CA PRO A 56 -2.58 -6.02 11.79
C PRO A 56 -3.02 -7.04 10.73
N GLY A 57 -2.07 -7.84 10.24
CA GLY A 57 -2.34 -8.85 9.22
C GLY A 57 -2.60 -8.31 7.80
N MET A 58 -2.49 -7.00 7.57
CA MET A 58 -2.59 -6.43 6.22
C MET A 58 -1.22 -5.99 5.68
N PHE A 59 -0.77 -6.64 4.61
CA PHE A 59 0.54 -6.39 4.01
C PHE A 59 0.55 -6.68 2.50
N VAL A 60 1.51 -6.10 1.79
CA VAL A 60 1.71 -6.36 0.35
C VAL A 60 2.51 -7.65 0.20
N LYS A 61 1.84 -8.74 -0.23
CA LYS A 61 2.44 -10.07 -0.37
C LYS A 61 3.17 -10.28 -1.70
N SER A 62 2.81 -9.52 -2.74
CA SER A 62 3.48 -9.61 -4.04
C SER A 62 3.28 -8.36 -4.89
N LEU A 63 4.21 -8.13 -5.82
CA LEU A 63 4.18 -7.01 -6.77
C LEU A 63 4.43 -7.46 -8.21
N SER A 64 3.53 -7.07 -9.09
CA SER A 64 3.79 -6.97 -10.54
C SER A 64 4.42 -5.61 -10.87
N GLN A 65 4.42 -5.20 -12.14
CA GLN A 65 4.88 -3.86 -12.52
C GLN A 65 3.95 -2.78 -11.96
N GLU A 66 2.65 -2.87 -12.26
CA GLU A 66 1.64 -1.84 -11.96
C GLU A 66 0.73 -2.21 -10.79
N HIS A 67 0.61 -3.50 -10.48
CA HIS A 67 -0.32 -3.98 -9.45
C HIS A 67 0.38 -4.63 -8.26
N GLY A 68 -0.19 -4.42 -7.08
CA GLY A 68 0.15 -5.12 -5.85
C GLY A 68 -0.97 -6.04 -5.39
N ILE A 69 -0.59 -7.10 -4.68
CA ILE A 69 -1.53 -7.97 -3.97
C ILE A 69 -1.37 -7.71 -2.48
N VAL A 70 -2.45 -7.31 -1.83
CA VAL A 70 -2.53 -7.10 -0.39
C VAL A 70 -3.22 -8.31 0.24
N ALA A 71 -2.56 -8.95 1.20
CA ALA A 71 -3.20 -9.92 2.09
C ALA A 71 -4.08 -9.17 3.10
N VAL A 72 -5.27 -9.70 3.38
CA VAL A 72 -6.25 -9.06 4.28
C VAL A 72 -6.82 -10.09 5.25
N PRO A 73 -6.98 -9.79 6.55
CA PRO A 73 -7.68 -10.71 7.44
C PRO A 73 -9.11 -10.99 6.96
N THR A 74 -9.60 -12.23 7.15
CA THR A 74 -10.98 -12.60 6.80
C THR A 74 -12.01 -11.69 7.49
N SER A 75 -11.72 -11.23 8.71
CA SER A 75 -12.58 -10.31 9.46
C SER A 75 -12.68 -8.92 8.84
N GLU A 76 -11.69 -8.51 8.04
CA GLU A 76 -11.56 -7.16 7.49
C GLU A 76 -11.99 -7.06 6.02
N ILE A 77 -12.02 -8.17 5.27
CA ILE A 77 -12.16 -8.09 3.81
C ILE A 77 -13.47 -7.46 3.33
N SER A 78 -14.55 -7.62 4.10
CA SER A 78 -15.86 -7.02 3.80
C SER A 78 -15.92 -5.51 4.02
N SER A 79 -14.92 -4.92 4.68
CA SER A 79 -14.80 -3.48 4.93
C SER A 79 -14.28 -2.71 3.71
N TRP A 80 -13.75 -3.40 2.70
CA TRP A 80 -13.09 -2.79 1.54
C TRP A 80 -13.94 -2.89 0.28
N ARG A 81 -13.86 -1.90 -0.60
CA ARG A 81 -14.58 -1.87 -1.87
C ARG A 81 -13.68 -1.48 -3.02
N VAL A 82 -14.01 -1.94 -4.23
CA VAL A 82 -13.39 -1.46 -5.46
C VAL A 82 -13.75 0.02 -5.64
N GLY A 83 -12.77 0.83 -6.03
CA GLY A 83 -12.90 2.30 -6.10
C GLY A 83 -12.40 3.02 -4.85
N ASP A 84 -12.25 2.32 -3.72
CA ASP A 84 -11.49 2.84 -2.58
C ASP A 84 -9.98 2.78 -2.86
N TYR A 85 -9.16 3.13 -1.87
CA TYR A 85 -7.71 2.99 -1.90
C TYR A 85 -7.19 2.53 -0.53
N VAL A 86 -6.03 1.88 -0.52
CA VAL A 86 -5.27 1.58 0.70
C VAL A 86 -4.10 2.55 0.84
N LEU A 87 -3.66 2.81 2.08
CA LEU A 87 -2.40 3.50 2.34
C LEU A 87 -1.34 2.45 2.64
N ILE A 88 -0.31 2.38 1.80
CA ILE A 88 0.79 1.42 1.94
C ILE A 88 2.03 2.16 2.43
N LEU A 89 2.58 1.73 3.55
CA LEU A 89 3.90 2.13 4.02
C LEU A 89 4.94 1.25 3.30
N PRO A 90 5.77 1.83 2.41
CA PRO A 90 6.74 1.06 1.64
C PRO A 90 7.90 0.61 2.52
N VAL A 91 8.56 -0.49 2.14
CA VAL A 91 9.78 -1.00 2.80
C VAL A 91 10.86 0.08 2.86
N HIS A 92 11.07 0.80 1.75
CA HIS A 92 12.07 1.86 1.69
C HIS A 92 11.46 3.18 1.23
N SER A 93 11.22 4.07 2.20
CA SER A 93 10.60 5.39 1.96
C SER A 93 11.31 6.19 0.86
N CYS A 94 12.65 6.27 0.86
CA CYS A 94 13.37 7.07 -0.13
C CYS A 94 13.30 6.48 -1.55
N MET A 95 13.33 5.16 -1.71
CA MET A 95 13.25 4.51 -3.03
C MET A 95 11.86 4.67 -3.64
N THR A 96 10.81 4.50 -2.83
CA THR A 96 9.42 4.77 -3.24
C THR A 96 9.21 6.24 -3.58
N ALA A 97 9.66 7.17 -2.72
CA ALA A 97 9.58 8.59 -3.01
C ALA A 97 10.32 8.92 -4.32
N ASN A 98 11.48 8.30 -4.55
CA ASN A 98 12.27 8.55 -5.75
C ASN A 98 11.55 8.24 -7.07
N LEU A 99 10.53 7.37 -7.06
CA LEU A 99 9.77 7.00 -8.26
C LEU A 99 8.64 7.99 -8.59
N MET A 100 8.29 8.87 -7.65
CA MET A 100 7.18 9.81 -7.81
C MET A 100 7.68 11.19 -8.23
N LYS A 101 6.87 11.87 -9.04
CA LYS A 101 7.14 13.24 -9.52
C LYS A 101 6.70 14.30 -8.51
N GLU A 102 5.62 14.03 -7.79
CA GLU A 102 5.00 14.95 -6.86
C GLU A 102 4.61 14.21 -5.58
N TYR A 103 4.53 14.96 -4.49
CA TYR A 103 4.13 14.47 -3.18
C TYR A 103 3.03 15.36 -2.62
N LEU A 104 2.02 14.75 -2.01
CA LEU A 104 1.03 15.46 -1.22
C LEU A 104 1.47 15.42 0.26
N THR A 105 1.58 16.58 0.90
CA THR A 105 1.85 16.66 2.34
C THR A 105 0.58 16.39 3.13
N THR A 106 0.73 16.09 4.42
CA THR A 106 -0.41 15.96 5.34
C THR A 106 -1.09 17.29 5.68
N GLY A 107 -0.54 18.41 5.18
CA GLY A 107 -1.16 19.75 5.22
C GLY A 107 -1.81 20.13 3.88
N SER A 108 -1.98 19.17 2.97
CA SER A 108 -2.55 19.33 1.63
C SER A 108 -1.71 20.14 0.63
N ASP A 109 -0.44 20.41 0.95
CA ASP A 109 0.47 21.06 0.00
C ASP A 109 1.03 20.06 -1.01
N LEU A 110 1.23 20.50 -2.26
CA LEU A 110 1.92 19.73 -3.28
C LEU A 110 3.41 20.12 -3.35
N ILE A 111 4.29 19.13 -3.24
CA ILE A 111 5.73 19.27 -3.42
C ILE A 111 6.11 18.56 -4.72
N SER A 112 6.61 19.30 -5.71
CA SER A 112 7.13 18.73 -6.95
C SER A 112 8.63 18.48 -6.87
N ARG A 113 9.08 17.41 -7.51
CA ARG A 113 10.49 17.04 -7.65
C ARG A 113 10.99 17.42 -9.04
N LEU A 114 10.87 18.71 -9.39
CA LEU A 114 11.35 19.38 -10.62
C LEU A 114 10.81 18.81 -11.95
#